data_AF-A0A7V9RW69-F1
#
_entry.id   AF-A0A7V9RW69-F1
#
_cell.length_a   1.000
_cell.length_b   1.000
_cell.length_c   1.000
_cell.angle_alpha   90.00
_cell.angle_beta   90.00
_cell.angle_gamma   90.00
#
_symmetry.space_group_name_H-M   'P 1'
#
loop_
_entity.id
_entity.type
_entity.pdbx_description
1 polymer ?
#
loop_
_entity_poly.entity_id
_entity_poly.type
_entity_poly.pdbx_seq_one_letter_code
_entity_poly.pdbx_strand_id
1 'polypeptide(L)'
;MLLRAISLPTHGALELAAGLAVGIAPIALGFGPGGVLAAVFLGAMMVGLALAASAPGGVAALPVASHATYDKLLVAALGATALGAGIAGNLPALAFFAAAAVIYAGLVAATRYTARA
;
A
#
# COMPACT_ATOMS: atom_id res chain seq x y z
N MET A 1 5.95 6.10 22.06
CA MET A 1 4.49 5.89 22.07
C MET A 1 3.71 6.91 21.22
N LEU A 2 4.35 7.91 20.60
CA LEU A 2 3.71 9.08 19.96
C LEU A 2 3.23 8.91 18.50
N LEU A 3 3.48 7.78 17.83
CA LEU A 3 3.19 7.68 16.38
C LEU A 3 1.81 7.11 16.05
N ARG A 4 1.13 6.43 16.98
CA ARG A 4 -0.12 5.70 16.71
C ARG A 4 -1.36 6.59 16.74
N ALA A 5 -1.44 7.55 15.81
CA ALA A 5 -2.53 8.52 15.73
C ALA A 5 -3.71 8.08 14.84
N ILE A 6 -3.46 7.23 13.84
CA ILE A 6 -4.43 6.90 12.79
C ILE A 6 -5.31 5.72 13.22
N SER A 7 -6.63 5.88 13.13
CA SER A 7 -7.59 4.78 13.38
C SER A 7 -7.59 3.77 12.22
N LEU A 8 -7.98 2.52 12.46
CA LEU A 8 -8.04 1.51 11.40
C LEU A 8 -9.01 1.88 10.25
N PRO A 9 -10.20 2.46 10.51
CA PRO A 9 -11.06 2.96 9.43
C PRO A 9 -10.41 4.08 8.60
N THR A 10 -9.72 5.02 9.26
CA THR A 10 -8.98 6.09 8.58
C THR A 10 -7.83 5.51 7.76
N HIS A 11 -7.11 4.52 8.29
CA HIS A 11 -6.08 3.79 7.56
C HIS A 11 -6.65 3.18 6.28
N GLY A 12 -7.76 2.43 6.36
CA GLY A 12 -8.36 1.79 5.18
C GLY A 12 -8.77 2.80 4.10
N ALA A 13 -9.31 3.96 4.49
CA ALA A 13 -9.63 5.03 3.52
C ALA A 13 -8.39 5.61 2.83
N LEU A 14 -7.31 5.84 3.60
CA LEU A 14 -6.03 6.32 3.06
C LEU A 14 -5.36 5.27 2.18
N GLU A 15 -5.42 4.01 2.59
CA GLU A 15 -4.91 2.86 1.84
C GLU A 15 -5.64 2.69 0.51
N LEU A 16 -6.97 2.83 0.49
CA LEU A 16 -7.76 2.81 -0.74
C LEU A 16 -7.31 3.90 -1.72
N ALA A 17 -7.20 5.13 -1.23
CA ALA A 17 -6.74 6.26 -2.04
C ALA A 17 -5.31 6.06 -2.55
N ALA A 18 -4.41 5.56 -1.68
CA ALA A 18 -3.03 5.26 -2.03
C ALA A 18 -2.95 4.13 -3.07
N GLY A 19 -3.74 3.07 -2.93
CA GLY A 19 -3.77 1.95 -3.88
C GLY A 19 -4.22 2.39 -5.28
N LEU A 20 -5.25 3.23 -5.37
CA LEU A 20 -5.67 3.83 -6.64
C LEU A 20 -4.57 4.73 -7.24
N ALA A 21 -3.95 5.59 -6.41
CA ALA A 21 -2.87 6.45 -6.86
C ALA A 21 -1.66 5.64 -7.35
N VAL A 22 -1.26 4.60 -6.62
CA VAL A 22 -0.17 3.69 -7.02
C VAL A 22 -0.50 3.00 -8.33
N GLY A 23 -1.72 2.50 -8.51
CA GLY A 23 -2.12 1.80 -9.72
C GLY A 23 -2.20 2.68 -10.98
N ILE A 24 -2.59 3.95 -10.83
CA ILE A 24 -2.89 4.84 -11.97
C ILE A 24 -1.73 5.79 -12.28
N ALA A 25 -1.01 6.30 -11.28
CA ALA A 25 0.01 7.34 -11.49
C ALA A 25 1.10 6.93 -12.50
N PRO A 26 1.60 5.69 -12.53
CA PRO A 26 2.60 5.27 -13.52
C PRO A 26 2.16 5.37 -14.97
N ILE A 27 0.85 5.25 -15.25
CA ILE A 27 0.30 5.45 -16.60
C ILE A 27 0.45 6.93 -16.99
N ALA A 28 0.05 7.84 -16.10
CA ALA A 28 0.16 9.28 -16.32
C ALA A 28 1.63 9.76 -16.37
N LEU A 29 2.52 9.07 -15.65
CA LEU A 29 3.96 9.35 -15.64
C LEU A 29 4.72 8.70 -16.81
N GLY A 30 4.04 7.99 -17.71
CA GLY A 30 4.63 7.40 -18.91
C GLY A 30 5.57 6.22 -18.64
N PHE A 31 5.30 5.43 -17.60
CA PHE A 31 6.12 4.26 -17.29
C PHE A 31 6.01 3.19 -18.38
N GLY A 32 7.09 2.44 -18.58
CA GLY A 32 7.07 1.27 -19.46
C GLY A 32 6.17 0.14 -18.93
N PRO A 33 5.86 -0.87 -19.77
CA PRO A 33 4.88 -1.92 -19.44
C PRO A 33 5.14 -2.65 -18.12
N GLY A 34 6.40 -2.96 -17.80
CA GLY A 34 6.75 -3.62 -16.54
C GLY A 34 6.47 -2.76 -15.31
N GLY A 35 6.72 -1.46 -15.39
CA GLY A 35 6.44 -0.51 -14.29
C GLY A 35 4.93 -0.33 -14.09
N VAL A 36 4.17 -0.22 -15.18
CA VAL A 36 2.70 -0.15 -15.13
C VAL A 36 2.11 -1.44 -14.55
N LEU A 37 2.57 -2.61 -15.00
CA LEU A 37 2.07 -3.89 -14.51
C LEU A 37 2.32 -4.07 -13.00
N ALA A 38 3.54 -3.76 -12.54
CA ALA A 38 3.88 -3.82 -11.12
C ALA A 38 3.01 -2.85 -10.29
N ALA A 39 2.82 -1.64 -10.79
CA ALA A 39 2.01 -0.61 -10.15
C ALA A 39 0.54 -1.00 -10.03
N VAL A 40 -0.07 -1.47 -11.13
CA VAL A 40 -1.45 -1.93 -11.14
C VAL A 40 -1.65 -3.11 -10.21
N PHE A 41 -0.71 -4.07 -10.21
CA PHE A 41 -0.79 -5.23 -9.32
C PHE A 41 -0.72 -4.85 -7.84
N LEU A 42 0.28 -4.05 -7.45
CA LEU A 42 0.44 -3.59 -6.06
C LEU A 42 -0.72 -2.66 -5.64
N GLY A 43 -1.14 -1.75 -6.52
CA GLY A 43 -2.29 -0.89 -6.30
C GLY A 43 -3.58 -1.69 -6.09
N ALA A 44 -3.82 -2.72 -6.90
CA ALA A 44 -4.98 -3.60 -6.74
C ALA A 44 -4.93 -4.38 -5.41
N MET A 45 -3.76 -4.83 -4.97
CA MET A 45 -3.60 -5.48 -3.66
C MET A 45 -3.94 -4.52 -2.51
N MET A 46 -3.45 -3.27 -2.56
CA MET A 46 -3.77 -2.24 -1.56
C MET A 46 -5.27 -1.92 -1.54
N VAL A 47 -5.90 -1.75 -2.72
CA VAL A 47 -7.35 -1.53 -2.83
C VAL A 47 -8.13 -2.71 -2.26
N GLY A 48 -7.75 -3.94 -2.59
CA GLY A 48 -8.40 -5.15 -2.08
C GLY A 48 -8.30 -5.27 -0.56
N LEU A 49 -7.13 -4.93 0.01
CA LEU A 49 -6.91 -4.94 1.45
C LEU A 49 -7.74 -3.87 2.17
N ALA A 50 -7.78 -2.66 1.63
CA ALA A 50 -8.63 -1.58 2.16
C ALA A 50 -10.12 -1.95 2.16
N LEU A 51 -10.60 -2.59 1.08
CA LEU A 51 -11.98 -3.07 1.00
C LEU A 51 -12.25 -4.19 2.01
N ALA A 52 -11.31 -5.11 2.22
CA ALA A 52 -11.44 -6.18 3.21
C ALA A 52 -11.54 -5.66 4.65
N ALA A 53 -10.90 -4.53 4.97
CA ALA A 53 -11.07 -3.84 6.26
C ALA A 53 -12.44 -3.19 6.44
N SER A 54 -13.13 -2.86 5.34
CA SER A 54 -14.45 -2.20 5.37
C SER A 54 -15.63 -3.19 5.42
N ALA A 55 -15.37 -4.48 5.26
CA ALA A 55 -16.42 -5.50 5.26
C ALA A 55 -17.04 -5.66 6.66
N PRO A 56 -18.37 -5.59 6.80
CA PRO A 56 -19.03 -5.75 8.10
C PRO A 56 -18.91 -7.20 8.59
N GLY A 57 -18.02 -7.44 9.56
CA GLY A 57 -17.98 -8.53 10.56
C GLY A 57 -18.19 -10.00 10.15
N GLY A 58 -18.49 -10.29 8.89
CA GLY A 58 -18.79 -11.63 8.38
C GLY A 58 -17.56 -12.36 7.86
N VAL A 59 -17.77 -13.45 7.12
CA VAL A 59 -16.72 -14.34 6.57
C VAL A 59 -15.70 -13.60 5.67
N ALA A 60 -16.07 -12.42 5.16
CA ALA A 60 -15.22 -11.57 4.32
C ALA A 60 -14.37 -10.55 5.12
N ALA A 61 -14.61 -10.36 6.42
CA ALA A 61 -13.87 -9.43 7.25
C ALA A 61 -12.52 -10.02 7.66
N LEU A 62 -11.44 -9.35 7.28
CA LEU A 62 -10.10 -9.81 7.57
C LEU A 62 -9.75 -9.57 9.05
N PRO A 63 -9.16 -10.54 9.79
CA PRO A 63 -8.68 -10.30 11.14
C PRO A 63 -7.67 -9.14 11.17
N VAL A 64 -7.77 -8.26 12.18
CA VAL A 64 -6.92 -7.07 12.31
C VAL A 64 -5.42 -7.39 12.28
N ALA A 65 -5.01 -8.50 12.90
CA ALA A 65 -3.62 -8.96 12.87
C ALA A 65 -3.16 -9.39 11.46
N SER A 66 -4.06 -9.98 10.67
CA SER A 66 -3.79 -10.35 9.29
C SER A 66 -3.66 -9.10 8.42
N HIS A 67 -4.53 -8.10 8.58
CA HIS A 67 -4.40 -6.81 7.89
C HIS A 67 -3.04 -6.17 8.16
N ALA A 68 -2.66 -6.05 9.43
CA ALA A 68 -1.35 -5.50 9.83
C ALA A 68 -0.16 -6.29 9.27
N THR A 69 -0.34 -7.58 8.96
CA THR A 69 0.69 -8.42 8.34
C THR A 69 0.78 -8.14 6.84
N TYR A 70 -0.36 -8.07 6.14
CA TYR A 70 -0.38 -7.73 4.71
C TYR A 70 0.16 -6.33 4.45
N ASP A 71 -0.12 -5.36 5.31
CA ASP A 71 0.44 -4.01 5.21
C ASP A 71 1.98 -4.02 5.19
N LYS A 72 2.60 -4.78 6.10
CA LYS A 72 4.06 -4.90 6.15
C LYS A 72 4.61 -5.61 4.92
N LEU A 73 3.89 -6.62 4.41
CA LEU A 73 4.26 -7.30 3.17
C LEU A 73 4.15 -6.37 1.97
N LEU A 74 3.14 -5.50 1.92
CA LEU A 74 2.98 -4.49 0.87
C LEU A 74 4.08 -3.43 0.92
N VAL A 75 4.47 -2.96 2.11
CA VAL A 75 5.66 -2.10 2.27
C VAL A 75 6.91 -2.79 1.71
N ALA A 76 7.13 -4.05 2.07
CA ALA A 76 8.27 -4.82 1.58
C ALA A 76 8.21 -5.03 0.05
N ALA A 77 7.03 -5.32 -0.50
CA ALA A 77 6.83 -5.52 -1.94
C ALA A 77 7.06 -4.24 -2.76
N LEU A 78 6.58 -3.09 -2.27
CA LEU A 78 6.86 -1.77 -2.86
C LEU A 78 8.37 -1.49 -2.84
N GLY A 79 9.03 -1.72 -1.69
CA GLY A 79 10.48 -1.55 -1.57
C GLY A 79 11.28 -2.48 -2.49
N ALA A 80 10.91 -3.76 -2.57
CA ALA A 80 11.54 -4.73 -3.47
C ALA A 80 11.37 -4.34 -4.94
N THR A 81 10.19 -3.83 -5.31
CA THR A 81 9.91 -3.35 -6.67
C THR A 81 10.75 -2.11 -7.00
N ALA A 82 10.93 -1.19 -6.04
CA ALA A 82 11.80 -0.04 -6.19
C ALA A 82 13.27 -0.45 -6.42
N LEU A 83 13.76 -1.42 -5.63
CA LEU A 83 15.12 -1.96 -5.80
C LEU A 83 15.29 -2.64 -7.16
N GLY A 84 14.32 -3.46 -7.58
CA GLY A 84 14.32 -4.09 -8.90
C GLY A 84 14.37 -3.07 -10.04
N ALA A 85 13.57 -1.99 -9.94
CA ALA A 85 13.61 -0.88 -10.89
C ALA A 85 14.98 -0.18 -10.93
N GLY A 86 15.62 0.02 -9.78
CA GLY A 86 16.97 0.58 -9.69
C GLY A 86 18.02 -0.28 -10.36
N ILE A 87 18.01 -1.59 -10.10
CA ILE A 87 18.90 -2.56 -10.73
C ILE A 87 18.72 -2.57 -12.26
N ALA A 88 17.49 -2.39 -12.73
CA ALA A 88 17.17 -2.28 -14.16
C ALA A 88 17.50 -0.90 -14.77
N GLY A 89 18.07 0.04 -14.00
CA GLY A 89 18.41 1.39 -14.47
C GLY A 89 17.21 2.33 -14.65
N ASN A 90 16.03 1.97 -14.17
CA ASN A 90 14.82 2.78 -14.27
C ASN A 90 14.67 3.68 -13.04
N LEU A 91 15.35 4.82 -13.05
CA LEU A 91 15.33 5.80 -11.96
C LEU A 91 13.92 6.36 -11.64
N PRO A 92 13.07 6.72 -12.64
CA PRO A 92 11.71 7.16 -12.35
C PRO A 92 10.89 6.14 -11.57
N ALA A 93 10.94 4.86 -11.97
CA ALA A 93 10.23 3.80 -11.26
C ALA A 93 10.82 3.51 -9.88
N LEU A 94 12.14 3.52 -9.73
CA LEU A 94 12.79 3.43 -8.42
C LEU A 94 12.27 4.53 -7.49
N ALA A 95 12.31 5.79 -7.93
CA ALA A 95 11.91 6.92 -7.10
C ALA A 95 10.43 6.82 -6.69
N PHE A 96 9.56 6.47 -7.64
CA PHE A 96 8.13 6.32 -7.40
C PHE A 96 7.82 5.21 -6.39
N PHE A 97 8.32 3.99 -6.61
CA PHE A 97 8.03 2.87 -5.72
C PHE A 97 8.71 3.02 -4.36
N ALA A 98 9.90 3.63 -4.29
CA ALA A 98 10.56 3.94 -3.02
C ALA A 98 9.75 4.97 -2.23
N ALA A 99 9.28 6.04 -2.87
CA ALA A 99 8.43 7.04 -2.23
C ALA A 99 7.12 6.41 -1.73
N ALA A 100 6.46 5.59 -2.56
CA ALA A 100 5.26 4.87 -2.16
C ALA A 100 5.52 3.94 -0.96
N ALA A 101 6.64 3.20 -0.96
CA ALA A 101 7.03 2.33 0.16
C ALA A 101 7.22 3.13 1.46
N VAL A 102 7.91 4.27 1.40
CA VAL A 102 8.17 5.12 2.58
C VAL A 102 6.89 5.75 3.10
N ILE A 103 6.05 6.30 2.22
CA ILE A 103 4.77 6.91 2.61
C ILE A 103 3.86 5.86 3.25
N TYR A 104 3.73 4.69 2.62
CA TYR A 104 2.89 3.63 3.11
C TYR A 104 3.45 3.02 4.41
N ALA A 105 4.77 2.87 4.55
CA ALA A 105 5.40 2.48 5.82
C ALA A 105 5.10 3.48 6.94
N GLY A 106 5.09 4.78 6.63
CA GLY A 106 4.67 5.84 7.55
C GLY A 106 3.22 5.66 8.01
N LEU A 107 2.31 5.36 7.08
CA LEU A 107 0.90 5.06 7.39
C LEU A 107 0.79 3.83 8.31
N VAL A 108 1.48 2.73 7.98
CA VAL A 108 1.50 1.50 8.78
C VAL A 108 2.04 1.75 10.19
N ALA A 109 3.16 2.48 10.31
CA ALA A 109 3.75 2.83 11.60
C ALA A 109 2.83 3.72 12.43
N ALA A 110 2.04 4.59 11.78
CA ALA A 110 1.14 5.51 12.44
C ALA A 110 -0.23 4.91 12.82
N THR A 111 -0.50 3.66 12.42
CA THR A 111 -1.82 3.04 12.55
C THR A 111 -2.01 2.32 13.88
N ARG A 112 -3.16 2.55 14.50
CA ARG A 112 -3.69 1.78 15.62
C ARG A 112 -4.48 0.58 15.10
N TYR A 113 -3.84 -0.58 15.05
CA TYR A 113 -4.49 -1.85 14.69
C TYR A 113 -5.35 -2.38 15.84
N THR A 114 -6.54 -1.81 15.99
CA THR A 114 -7.55 -2.20 16.98
C THR A 114 -8.93 -2.15 16.33
N ALA A 115 -9.80 -3.09 16.71
CA ALA A 115 -11.18 -3.16 16.24
C ALA A 115 -12.10 -2.11 16.90
N ARG A 116 -11.65 -1.42 17.96
CA ARG A 116 -12.36 -0.26 18.54
C ARG A 116 -11.95 1.02 17.81
N ALA A 117 -12.97 1.76 17.35
CA ALA A 117 -12.86 3.12 16.85
C ALA A 117 -12.45 4.10 17.95
#